data_AF-A0A1G6R7T8-F1
#
_entry.id   AF-A0A1G6R7T8-F1
#
_cell.length_a   1.000
_cell.length_b   1.000
_cell.length_c   1.000
_cell.angle_alpha   90.00
_cell.angle_beta   90.00
_cell.angle_gamma   90.00
#
_symmetry.space_group_name_H-M   'P 1'
#
loop_
_entity.id
_entity.type
_entity.pdbx_description
1 polymer ?
#
loop_
_entity_poly.entity_id
_entity_poly.type
_entity_poly.pdbx_seq_one_letter_code
_entity_poly.pdbx_strand_id
1 'polypeptide(L)'
;MAVEYHGFRVTVDAKADATDTQWLCRAVLEGVEAQSETAKLPCIELAIPKLKIDVLMALSMVEQTAKQAIDEWWHARQPEMA
;
A
#
# COMPACT_ATOMS: atom_id res chain seq x y z
N MET A 1 7.78 -6.41 -3.53
CA MET A 1 6.92 -7.55 -3.10
C MET A 1 5.51 -7.27 -3.58
N ALA A 2 4.73 -8.28 -3.97
CA ALA A 2 3.35 -8.09 -4.41
C ALA A 2 2.41 -9.05 -3.68
N VAL A 3 1.24 -8.54 -3.26
CA VAL A 3 0.20 -9.30 -2.55
C VAL A 3 -1.16 -8.93 -3.11
N GLU A 4 -2.07 -9.89 -3.23
CA GLU A 4 -3.46 -9.65 -3.64
C GLU A 4 -4.36 -9.52 -2.39
N TYR A 5 -5.22 -8.50 -2.38
CA TYR A 5 -6.07 -8.16 -1.23
C TYR A 5 -7.35 -7.43 -1.70
N HIS A 6 -8.54 -7.96 -1.35
CA HIS A 6 -9.85 -7.39 -1.71
C HIS A 6 -10.00 -7.00 -3.19
N GLY A 7 -9.50 -7.84 -4.09
CA GLY A 7 -9.53 -7.59 -5.54
C GLY A 7 -8.51 -6.56 -6.02
N PHE A 8 -7.56 -6.13 -5.20
CA PHE A 8 -6.43 -5.30 -5.60
C PHE A 8 -5.13 -6.09 -5.54
N ARG A 9 -4.24 -5.84 -6.48
CA ARG A 9 -2.82 -6.17 -6.37
C ARG A 9 -2.09 -4.99 -5.73
N VAL A 10 -1.50 -5.25 -4.57
CA VAL A 10 -0.67 -4.32 -3.81
C VAL A 10 0.78 -4.64 -4.10
N THR A 11 1.47 -3.77 -4.83
CA THR A 11 2.90 -3.89 -5.10
C THR A 11 3.65 -2.91 -4.22
N VAL A 12 4.49 -3.43 -3.33
CA VAL A 12 5.30 -2.64 -2.40
C VAL A 12 6.79 -2.71 -2.73
N ASP A 13 7.43 -1.55 -2.70
CA ASP A 13 8.85 -1.39 -2.95
C ASP A 13 9.47 -0.49 -1.87
N ALA A 14 10.75 -0.72 -1.59
CA ALA A 14 11.54 0.13 -0.72
C ALA A 14 12.91 0.34 -1.33
N LYS A 15 13.38 1.58 -1.30
CA LYS A 15 14.76 1.92 -1.66
C LYS A 15 15.35 2.86 -0.63
N ALA A 16 16.67 2.91 -0.54
CA ALA A 16 17.33 3.96 0.23
C ALA A 16 17.11 5.32 -0.44
N ASP A 17 17.02 6.36 0.37
CA ASP A 17 17.09 7.75 -0.11
C ASP A 17 18.52 8.12 -0.53
N ALA A 18 18.69 9.32 -1.11
CA ALA A 18 19.99 9.77 -1.62
C ALA A 18 21.08 9.87 -0.53
N THR A 19 20.68 10.00 0.74
CA THR A 19 21.61 10.11 1.87
C THR A 19 21.81 8.80 2.63
N ASP A 20 21.15 7.72 2.22
CA ASP A 20 21.11 6.42 2.89
C ASP A 20 20.58 6.45 4.35
N THR A 21 19.88 7.51 4.73
CA THR A 21 19.35 7.70 6.09
C THR A 21 17.90 7.23 6.24
N GLN A 22 17.17 7.08 5.13
CA GLN A 22 15.76 6.75 5.10
C GLN A 22 15.46 5.64 4.09
N TRP A 23 14.45 4.84 4.39
CA TRP A 23 13.74 4.00 3.45
C TRP A 23 12.64 4.83 2.78
N LEU A 24 12.73 4.97 1.47
CA LEU A 24 11.64 5.47 0.63
C LEU A 24 10.81 4.27 0.20
N CYS A 25 9.69 4.08 0.88
CA CYS A 25 8.74 3.01 0.66
C CYS A 25 7.60 3.51 -0.24
N ARG A 26 7.16 2.66 -1.16
CA ARG A 26 6.05 2.93 -2.07
C ARG A 26 5.14 1.72 -2.14
N ALA A 27 3.83 1.95 -2.13
CA ALA A 27 2.82 0.94 -2.47
C ALA A 27 1.96 1.43 -3.63
N VAL A 28 1.89 0.62 -4.68
CA VAL A 28 1.00 0.81 -5.82
C VAL A 28 -0.15 -0.17 -5.69
N LEU A 29 -1.37 0.34 -5.85
CA LEU A 29 -2.60 -0.42 -5.70
C LEU A 29 -3.29 -0.49 -7.06
N GLU A 30 -3.41 -1.69 -7.61
CA GLU A 30 -3.99 -1.93 -8.93
C GLU A 30 -5.20 -2.84 -8.79
N GLY A 31 -6.38 -2.40 -9.23
CA GLY A 31 -7.57 -3.24 -9.24
C GLY A 31 -7.42 -4.37 -10.25
N VAL A 32 -7.57 -5.62 -9.81
CA VAL A 32 -7.43 -6.82 -10.64
C VAL A 32 -8.74 -7.58 -10.84
N GLU A 33 -9.82 -7.14 -10.21
CA GLU A 33 -11.16 -7.70 -10.35
C GLU A 33 -12.14 -6.67 -10.94
N ALA A 34 -13.25 -7.11 -11.54
CA ALA A 34 -14.22 -6.22 -12.18
C ALA A 34 -14.76 -5.09 -11.27
N GLN A 35 -14.82 -5.32 -9.96
CA GLN A 35 -15.31 -4.34 -8.98
C GLN A 35 -14.26 -3.28 -8.63
N SER A 36 -12.98 -3.63 -8.70
CA SER A 36 -11.83 -2.82 -8.32
C SER A 36 -11.07 -2.26 -9.52
N GLU A 37 -11.26 -2.79 -10.73
CA GLU A 37 -10.57 -2.38 -11.97
C GLU A 37 -10.76 -0.89 -12.28
N THR A 38 -11.93 -0.34 -11.93
CA THR A 38 -12.24 1.09 -12.08
C THR A 38 -11.83 1.94 -10.88
N ALA A 39 -11.37 1.32 -9.80
CA ALA A 39 -10.97 2.00 -8.58
C ALA A 39 -9.60 2.66 -8.76
N LYS A 40 -9.56 3.96 -8.50
CA LYS A 40 -8.31 4.72 -8.50
C LYS A 40 -7.93 5.04 -7.07
N LEU A 41 -7.18 4.13 -6.45
CA LEU A 41 -6.59 4.39 -5.14
C LEU A 41 -5.27 5.16 -5.32
N PRO A 42 -4.99 6.15 -4.47
CA PRO A 42 -3.73 6.88 -4.54
C PRO A 42 -2.56 5.94 -4.23
N CYS A 43 -1.44 6.18 -4.90
CA CYS A 43 -0.17 5.57 -4.51
C CYS A 43 0.20 6.03 -3.11
N ILE A 44 0.67 5.10 -2.29
CA ILE A 44 1.11 5.40 -0.92
C ILE A 44 2.63 5.50 -0.92
N GLU A 45 3.15 6.59 -0.37
CA GLU A 45 4.58 6.83 -0.26
C GLU A 45 4.92 7.19 1.19
N LEU A 46 5.90 6.51 1.76
CA LEU A 46 6.35 6.71 3.13
C LEU A 46 7.87 6.85 3.16
N ALA A 47 8.37 7.85 3.88
CA ALA A 47 9.78 8.00 4.20
C ALA A 47 10.02 7.58 5.64
N ILE A 48 10.73 6.48 5.84
CA ILE A 48 10.91 5.86 7.16
C ILE A 48 12.40 5.86 7.54
N PRO A 49 12.82 6.49 8.65
CA PRO A 49 14.21 6.50 9.07
C PRO A 49 14.78 5.10 9.30
N LYS A 50 15.92 4.77 8.68
CA LYS A 50 16.56 3.45 8.82
C LYS A 50 16.99 3.14 10.25
N LEU A 51 17.32 4.17 11.03
CA LEU A 51 17.70 4.05 12.44
C LEU A 51 16.60 3.43 13.31
N LYS A 52 15.34 3.45 12.86
CA LYS A 52 14.19 2.96 13.63
C LYS A 52 13.74 1.56 13.23
N ILE A 53 14.08 1.09 12.03
CA ILE A 53 13.43 -0.06 11.42
C ILE A 53 14.29 -0.70 10.32
N ASP A 54 14.27 -2.03 10.22
CA ASP A 54 14.84 -2.73 9.07
C ASP A 54 13.92 -2.66 7.85
N VAL A 55 14.46 -3.05 6.69
CA VAL A 55 13.77 -2.93 5.39
C VAL A 55 12.52 -3.82 5.29
N LEU A 56 12.50 -4.99 5.92
CA LEU A 56 11.35 -5.89 5.87
C LEU A 56 10.20 -5.34 6.70
N MET A 57 10.52 -4.81 7.88
CA MET A 57 9.54 -4.11 8.70
C MET A 57 9.01 -2.83 8.00
N ALA A 58 9.85 -2.08 7.29
CA ALA A 58 9.42 -0.93 6.50
C ALA A 58 8.46 -1.32 5.36
N LEU A 59 8.76 -2.42 4.65
CA LEU A 59 7.89 -2.99 3.62
C LEU A 59 6.55 -3.48 4.19
N SER A 60 6.58 -4.12 5.36
CA SER A 60 5.38 -4.58 6.06
C SER A 60 4.49 -3.41 6.49
N MET A 61 5.07 -2.30 6.99
CA MET A 61 4.32 -1.11 7.35
C MET A 61 3.61 -0.47 6.15
N VAL A 62 4.30 -0.31 5.02
CA VAL A 62 3.69 0.28 3.82
C VAL A 62 2.63 -0.65 3.22
N GLU A 63 2.82 -1.98 3.29
CA GLU A 63 1.80 -2.96 2.91
C GLU A 63 0.53 -2.83 3.77
N GLN A 64 0.69 -2.77 5.09
CA GLN A 64 -0.46 -2.61 6.01
C GLN A 64 -1.19 -1.29 5.77
N THR A 65 -0.46 -0.21 5.50
CA THR A 65 -1.06 1.08 5.15
C THR A 65 -1.87 0.98 3.84
N ALA A 66 -1.35 0.24 2.85
CA ALA A 66 -2.06 -0.01 1.60
C ALA A 66 -3.33 -0.85 1.78
N LYS A 67 -3.26 -1.90 2.61
CA LYS A 67 -4.44 -2.70 2.95
C LYS A 67 -5.50 -1.86 3.66
N GLN A 68 -5.10 -1.02 4.60
CA GLN A 68 -6.03 -0.11 5.28
C GLN A 68 -6.72 0.85 4.29
N ALA A 69 -6.00 1.40 3.32
CA ALA A 69 -6.61 2.25 2.28
C ALA A 69 -7.62 1.49 1.41
N ILE A 70 -7.35 0.21 1.13
CA ILE A 70 -8.28 -0.68 0.42
C ILE A 70 -9.51 -0.96 1.29
N ASP A 71 -9.33 -1.25 2.58
CA ASP A 71 -10.42 -1.50 3.51
C ASP A 71 -11.34 -0.28 3.62
N GLU A 72 -10.76 0.91 3.76
CA GLU A 72 -11.50 2.18 3.80
C GLU A 72 -12.33 2.39 2.53
N TRP A 73 -11.75 2.11 1.35
CA TRP A 73 -12.46 2.18 0.08
C TRP A 73 -13.56 1.12 -0.03
N TRP A 74 -13.29 -0.10 0.40
CA TRP A 74 -14.22 -1.22 0.37
C TRP A 74 -15.43 -0.93 1.25
N HIS A 75 -15.19 -0.47 2.49
CA HIS A 75 -16.24 -0.06 3.42
C HIS A 75 -17.04 1.14 2.92
N ALA A 76 -16.39 2.13 2.29
CA ALA A 76 -17.10 3.27 1.69
C ALA A 76 -18.01 2.87 0.52
N ARG A 77 -17.79 1.73 -0.13
CA ARG A 77 -18.67 1.15 -1.17
C ARG A 77 -19.77 0.23 -0.64
N GLN A 78 -19.73 -0.15 0.64
CA GLN A 78 -20.77 -0.97 1.26
C GLN A 78 -22.05 -0.26 1.79
N PRO A 79 -22.28 1.08 1.71
CA PRO A 79 -23.53 1.64 2.23
C PRO A 79 -24.78 1.40 1.35
N GLU A 80 -24.70 0.67 0.24
CA GLU A 80 -25.87 0.34 -0.62
C GLU A 80 -26.50 -1.04 -0.37
N MET A 81 -26.12 -1.74 0.70
CA MET A 81 -26.79 -2.98 1.14
C MET A 81 -27.16 -2.93 2.63
N ALA A 82 -28.08 -2.03 2.99
CA ALA A 82 -28.82 -2.06 4.25
C ALA A 82 -30.28 -1.70 4.02
#